data_AF-A0A7D5D6K3-F1
#
_entry.id   AF-A0A7D5D6K3-F1
#
_cell.length_a   1.000
_cell.length_b   1.000
_cell.length_c   1.000
_cell.angle_alpha   90.00
_cell.angle_beta   90.00
_cell.angle_gamma   90.00
#
_symmetry.space_group_name_H-M   'P 1'
#
loop_
_entity.id
_entity.type
_entity.pdbx_description
1 polymer ?
#
loop_
_entity_poly.entity_id
_entity_poly.type
_entity_poly.pdbx_seq_one_letter_code
_entity_poly.pdbx_strand_id
1 'polypeptide(L)'
;MSRKQKTSPSENQIAVQESRIPDIAIKAFSNAFKAAIAQGASVLVARNGELLEVSEHARTPIRSLGEYGHLKSGTRLKIRKQEDRASS
;
A
#
# COMPACT_ATOMS: atom_id res chain seq x y z
N MET A 1 -11.64 41.82 -3.24
CA MET A 1 -10.90 40.54 -3.39
C MET A 1 -11.90 39.40 -3.53
N SER A 2 -12.34 39.06 -4.75
CA SER A 2 -13.27 37.94 -4.98
C SER A 2 -12.55 36.60 -4.85
N ARG A 3 -12.88 35.84 -3.81
CA ARG A 3 -12.45 34.45 -3.64
C ARG A 3 -13.13 33.62 -4.73
N LYS A 4 -12.38 33.21 -5.77
CA LYS A 4 -12.89 32.26 -6.78
C LYS A 4 -13.36 31.00 -6.04
N GLN A 5 -14.67 30.73 -6.06
CA GLN A 5 -15.24 29.46 -5.63
C GLN A 5 -14.56 28.37 -6.47
N LYS A 6 -13.81 27.47 -5.83
CA LYS A 6 -13.33 26.25 -6.48
C LYS A 6 -14.56 25.40 -6.75
N THR A 7 -15.00 25.36 -8.00
CA THR A 7 -16.00 24.39 -8.44
C THR A 7 -15.47 22.98 -8.17
N SER A 8 -16.32 22.12 -7.61
CA SER A 8 -15.98 20.71 -7.41
C SER A 8 -15.65 20.09 -8.77
N PRO A 9 -14.60 19.26 -8.86
CA PRO A 9 -14.26 18.59 -10.11
C PRO A 9 -15.41 17.70 -10.58
N SER A 10 -15.56 17.58 -11.90
CA SER A 10 -16.56 16.67 -12.50
C SER A 10 -16.14 15.21 -12.31
N GLU A 11 -17.08 14.26 -12.43
CA GLU A 11 -16.79 12.82 -12.32
C GLU A 11 -15.67 12.37 -13.26
N ASN A 12 -15.65 12.88 -14.50
CA ASN A 12 -14.56 12.61 -15.45
C ASN A 12 -13.20 13.12 -14.96
N GLN A 13 -13.16 14.28 -14.29
CA GLN A 13 -11.93 14.81 -13.72
C GLN A 13 -11.48 14.01 -12.50
N ILE A 14 -12.43 13.51 -11.70
CA ILE A 14 -12.15 12.61 -10.56
C ILE A 14 -11.57 11.29 -11.07
N ALA A 15 -12.19 10.66 -12.07
CA ALA A 15 -11.70 9.41 -12.64
C ALA A 15 -10.27 9.52 -13.19
N VAL A 16 -9.93 10.64 -13.84
CA VAL A 16 -8.56 10.92 -14.32
C VAL A 16 -7.57 11.16 -13.17
N GLN A 17 -8.02 11.71 -12.04
CA GLN A 17 -7.17 11.84 -10.85
C GLN A 17 -6.97 10.48 -10.17
N GLU A 18 -8.03 9.70 -10.05
CA GLU A 18 -8.00 8.35 -9.48
C GLU A 18 -7.10 7.42 -10.27
N SER A 19 -7.12 7.51 -11.60
CA SER A 19 -6.24 6.71 -12.46
C SER A 19 -4.75 7.01 -12.24
N ARG A 20 -4.40 8.17 -11.66
CA ARG A 20 -3.01 8.55 -11.34
C ARG A 20 -2.58 8.12 -9.94
N ILE A 21 -3.52 7.74 -9.07
CA ILE A 21 -3.22 7.32 -7.69
C ILE A 21 -2.20 6.16 -7.67
N PRO A 22 -2.33 5.10 -8.51
CA PRO A 22 -1.36 4.01 -8.50
C PRO A 22 0.06 4.48 -8.78
N ASP A 23 0.26 5.30 -9.81
CA ASP A 23 1.59 5.81 -10.18
C ASP A 23 2.20 6.70 -9.08
N ILE A 24 1.37 7.55 -8.45
CA ILE A 24 1.80 8.42 -7.36
C ILE A 24 2.21 7.57 -6.15
N ALA A 25 1.39 6.56 -5.80
CA ALA A 25 1.68 5.65 -4.70
C ALA A 25 2.98 4.86 -4.94
N ILE A 26 3.19 4.35 -6.15
CA ILE A 26 4.43 3.64 -6.53
C ILE A 26 5.65 4.54 -6.37
N LYS A 27 5.58 5.80 -6.84
CA LYS A 27 6.67 6.76 -6.72
C LYS A 27 6.96 7.13 -5.27
N ALA A 28 5.91 7.45 -4.50
CA ALA A 28 6.04 7.80 -3.09
C ALA A 28 6.67 6.66 -2.28
N PHE A 29 6.17 5.43 -2.47
CA PHE A 29 6.72 4.25 -1.81
C PHE A 29 8.17 4.00 -2.23
N SER A 30 8.49 4.06 -3.52
CA SER A 30 9.86 3.83 -4.01
C SER A 30 10.86 4.82 -3.43
N ASN A 31 10.46 6.09 -3.29
CA ASN A 31 11.30 7.12 -2.70
C ASN A 31 11.50 6.90 -1.20
N ALA A 32 10.42 6.61 -0.47
CA ALA A 32 10.48 6.31 0.97
C ALA A 32 11.33 5.05 1.24
N PHE A 33 11.15 4.00 0.44
CA PHE A 33 11.94 2.78 0.52
C PHE A 33 13.43 3.06 0.32
N LYS A 34 13.81 3.78 -0.74
CA LYS A 34 15.21 4.15 -0.99
C LYS A 34 15.80 4.97 0.16
N ALA A 35 15.05 5.93 0.67
CA ALA A 35 15.49 6.77 1.78
C ALA A 35 15.71 5.94 3.06
N ALA A 36 14.79 5.03 3.38
CA ALA A 36 14.90 4.16 4.55
C ALA A 36 16.14 3.25 4.46
N ILE A 37 16.35 2.60 3.32
CA ILE A 37 17.52 1.74 3.09
C ILE A 37 18.82 2.53 3.20
N ALA A 38 18.89 3.73 2.61
CA ALA A 38 20.08 4.58 2.67
C ALA A 38 20.38 5.09 4.10
N GLN A 39 19.39 5.12 4.98
CA GLN A 39 19.56 5.44 6.40
C GLN A 39 19.93 4.21 7.25
N GLY A 40 20.12 3.04 6.63
CA GLY A 40 20.43 1.79 7.31
C GLY A 40 19.22 1.12 7.97
N ALA A 41 17.99 1.58 7.69
CA ALA A 41 16.78 0.95 8.20
C ALA A 41 16.46 -0.32 7.40
N SER A 42 15.78 -1.28 8.06
CA SER A 42 15.17 -2.42 7.40
C SER A 42 13.69 -2.15 7.11
N VAL A 43 13.21 -2.65 5.96
CA VAL A 43 11.83 -2.46 5.50
C VAL A 43 11.19 -3.81 5.22
N LEU A 44 9.94 -3.98 5.65
CA LEU A 44 9.14 -5.16 5.34
C LEU A 44 8.54 -5.06 3.94
N VAL A 45 8.81 -6.06 3.09
CA VAL A 45 8.35 -6.10 1.70
C VAL A 45 7.66 -7.42 1.43
N ALA A 46 6.44 -7.37 0.89
CA ALA A 46 5.75 -8.53 0.37
C ALA A 46 6.17 -8.79 -1.08
N ARG A 47 6.76 -9.94 -1.38
CA ARG A 47 7.19 -10.31 -2.74
C ARG A 47 7.06 -11.81 -2.94
N ASN A 48 6.57 -12.23 -4.11
CA ASN A 48 6.46 -13.64 -4.50
C ASN A 48 5.73 -14.53 -3.46
N GLY A 49 4.73 -13.98 -2.78
CA GLY A 49 3.99 -14.72 -1.73
C GLY A 49 4.74 -14.85 -0.40
N GLU A 50 5.83 -14.11 -0.21
CA GLU A 50 6.61 -14.09 1.03
C GLU A 50 6.71 -12.68 1.58
N LEU A 51 6.76 -12.57 2.91
CA LEU A 51 7.14 -11.37 3.62
C LEU A 51 8.64 -11.42 3.88
N LEU A 52 9.35 -10.42 3.36
CA LEU A 52 10.80 -10.28 3.49
C LEU A 52 11.14 -9.07 4.35
N GLU A 53 12.14 -9.19 5.19
CA GLU A 53 12.89 -8.05 5.72
C GLU A 53 13.98 -7.67 4.72
N VAL A 54 13.98 -6.43 4.25
CA VAL A 54 14.95 -5.93 3.28
C VAL A 54 15.76 -4.81 3.91
N SER A 55 17.07 -4.99 3.93
CA SER A 55 18.05 -3.95 4.27
C SER A 55 18.95 -3.68 3.06
N GLU A 56 19.94 -2.79 3.22
CA GLU A 56 20.91 -2.51 2.16
C GLU A 56 21.67 -3.76 1.71
N HIS A 57 21.96 -4.68 2.64
CA HIS A 57 22.85 -5.82 2.38
C HIS A 57 22.14 -7.17 2.37
N ALA A 58 20.90 -7.24 2.86
CA ALA A 58 20.21 -8.51 3.04
C ALA A 58 18.74 -8.44 2.60
N ARG A 59 18.24 -9.61 2.21
CA ARG A 59 16.82 -9.88 1.97
C ARG A 59 16.50 -11.18 2.66
N THR A 60 15.87 -11.09 3.83
CA THR A 60 15.63 -12.24 4.70
C THR A 60 14.15 -12.59 4.70
N PRO A 61 13.75 -13.79 4.28
CA PRO A 61 12.35 -14.20 4.36
C PRO A 61 11.96 -14.40 5.83
N ILE A 62 10.83 -13.78 6.21
CA ILE A 62 10.26 -13.89 7.56
C ILE A 62 9.20 -14.98 7.58
N ARG A 63 8.26 -14.95 6.64
CA ARG A 63 7.16 -15.92 6.54
C ARG A 63 6.51 -15.91 5.15
N SER A 64 5.86 -17.02 4.81
CA SER A 64 4.93 -17.04 3.68
C SER A 64 3.68 -16.22 4.02
N LEU A 65 3.19 -15.45 3.04
CA LEU A 65 1.96 -14.66 3.12
C LEU A 65 0.73 -15.46 2.63
N GLY A 66 0.91 -16.71 2.21
CA GLY A 66 -0.12 -17.51 1.56
C GLY A 66 -0.42 -17.03 0.14
N GLU A 67 -1.29 -17.75 -0.57
CA GLU A 67 -1.73 -17.33 -1.89
C GLU A 67 -2.57 -16.05 -1.78
N TYR A 68 -2.24 -15.04 -2.60
CA TYR A 68 -3.11 -13.88 -2.76
C TYR A 68 -4.46 -14.36 -3.31
N GLY A 69 -5.52 -14.23 -2.51
CA GLY A 69 -6.86 -14.57 -2.95
C GLY A 69 -7.24 -13.72 -4.17
N HIS A 70 -7.63 -14.37 -5.26
CA HIS A 70 -8.18 -13.67 -6.42
C HIS A 70 -9.58 -13.13 -6.07
N LEU A 71 -9.64 -11.85 -5.71
CA LEU A 71 -10.91 -11.16 -5.52
C LEU A 71 -11.49 -10.78 -6.89
N LYS A 72 -12.60 -11.40 -7.25
CA LYS A 72 -13.37 -10.97 -8.43
C LYS A 72 -14.00 -9.61 -8.15
N SER A 73 -14.14 -8.79 -9.17
CA SER A 73 -14.93 -7.56 -9.06
C SER A 73 -16.34 -7.87 -8.54
N GLY A 74 -16.83 -7.09 -7.57
CA GLY A 74 -18.10 -7.35 -6.87
C GLY A 74 -18.03 -8.32 -5.69
N THR A 75 -16.84 -8.85 -5.35
CA THR A 75 -16.69 -9.72 -4.16
C THR A 75 -16.98 -8.92 -2.89
N ARG A 76 -18.04 -9.32 -2.16
CA ARG A 76 -18.40 -8.72 -0.87
C ARG A 76 -17.43 -9.21 0.21
N LEU A 77 -16.54 -8.31 0.62
CA LEU A 77 -15.63 -8.56 1.74
C LEU A 77 -16.40 -8.43 3.05
N LYS A 78 -16.43 -9.52 3.84
CA LYS A 78 -16.88 -9.47 5.23
C LYS A 78 -15.65 -9.32 6.13
N ILE A 79 -15.37 -8.08 6.53
CA ILE A 79 -14.35 -7.81 7.55
C ILE A 79 -14.94 -8.23 8.88
N ARG A 80 -14.47 -9.35 9.44
CA ARG A 80 -14.78 -9.71 10.82
C ARG A 80 -13.81 -8.96 11.71
N LYS A 81 -14.33 -8.26 12.72
CA LYS A 81 -13.50 -7.68 13.78
C LYS A 81 -12.83 -8.84 14.50
N GLN A 82 -11.50 -8.86 14.51
CA GLN A 82 -10.77 -9.81 15.32
C GLN A 82 -11.00 -9.39 16.77
N GLU A 83 -11.68 -10.23 17.56
CA GLU A 83 -11.71 -10.06 19.01
C GLU A 83 -10.29 -10.34 19.50
N ASP A 84 -9.74 -9.40 20.26
CA ASP A 84 -8.44 -9.53 20.90
C ASP A 84 -8.43 -10.83 21.71
N ARG A 85 -7.73 -11.86 21.21
CA ARG A 85 -7.33 -12.98 22.04
C ARG A 85 -6.19 -12.49 22.92
N ALA A 86 -6.57 -11.86 24.04
CA ALA A 86 -5.71 -11.76 25.19
C ALA A 86 -5.28 -13.17 25.58
N SER A 87 -3.97 -13.33 25.67
CA SER A 87 -3.23 -14.53 26.05
C SER A 87 -3.75 -15.12 27.37
N SER A 88 -3.70 -16.44 27.49
CA SER A 88 -3.63 -17.16 28.77
C SER A 88 -2.58 -18.26 28.63
#